data_AF-A0A0M2WQ68-F1
#
_entry.id   AF-A0A0M2WQ68-F1
#
_cell.length_a   1.000
_cell.length_b   1.000
_cell.length_c   1.000
_cell.angle_alpha   90.00
_cell.angle_beta   90.00
_cell.angle_gamma   90.00
#
_symmetry.space_group_name_H-M   'P 1'
#
loop_
_entity.id
_entity.type
_entity.pdbx_description
1 polymer ?
#
loop_
_entity_poly.entity_id
_entity_poly.type
_entity_poly.pdbx_seq_one_letter_code
_entity_poly.pdbx_strand_id
1 'polypeptide(L)'
;MLKNAVLACVLAVATTTALAAPAKPNVVNFSYTGFYDELNGGAWNPDLRLEGSFNFNNANGDNVITKNEAYNLVFNGRNYYHDCNNGNIYMRCGVDVLEYSAAGGLNISAYFTGSYPDETYFGRLKTGDSFAYTYYHPFDPGSSSISVRWSPDTKLTISPVLVPVPEPETYAMLLLGLAGIAWMQRRRRAI
;
A
#
# COMPACT_ATOMS: atom_id res chain seq x y z
N MET A 1 32.29 50.90 38.43
CA MET A 1 31.13 51.48 37.71
C MET A 1 31.48 51.51 36.24
N LEU A 2 30.50 51.17 35.39
CA LEU A 2 30.56 51.01 33.93
C LEU A 2 31.32 49.78 33.41
N LYS A 3 30.77 48.94 32.53
CA LYS A 3 29.36 48.69 32.12
C LYS A 3 29.43 47.46 31.18
N ASN A 4 28.74 46.39 31.58
CA ASN A 4 28.18 45.32 30.77
C ASN A 4 28.07 45.61 29.26
N ALA A 5 28.81 44.86 28.43
CA ALA A 5 28.64 44.70 26.97
C ALA A 5 29.86 43.90 26.46
N VAL A 6 29.83 42.78 25.74
CA VAL A 6 28.86 42.05 24.93
C VAL A 6 29.45 40.63 24.80
N LEU A 7 28.66 39.57 24.94
CA LEU A 7 28.70 38.31 24.17
C LEU A 7 27.86 37.23 24.89
N ALA A 8 26.59 37.57 25.12
CA ALA A 8 25.56 36.61 25.46
C ALA A 8 24.54 36.63 24.32
N CYS A 9 24.94 36.15 23.15
CA CYS A 9 24.04 35.87 22.04
C CYS A 9 24.63 34.74 21.20
N VAL A 10 23.76 33.84 20.76
CA VAL A 10 24.01 32.66 19.92
C VAL A 10 24.46 31.39 20.65
N LEU A 11 23.69 30.97 21.66
CA LEU A 11 23.27 29.56 21.67
C LEU A 11 21.87 29.52 21.07
N ALA A 12 21.82 29.55 19.73
CA ALA A 12 20.63 29.20 18.99
C ALA A 12 20.28 27.76 19.40
N VAL A 13 19.20 27.64 20.16
CA VAL A 13 18.43 26.42 20.33
C VAL A 13 17.95 26.02 18.95
N ALA A 14 18.80 25.31 18.22
CA ALA A 14 18.39 24.52 17.08
C ALA A 14 17.95 23.15 17.62
N THR A 15 16.88 23.15 18.42
CA THR A 15 15.97 22.01 18.45
C THR A 15 15.31 21.97 17.08
N THR A 16 16.05 21.55 16.06
CA THR A 16 15.45 20.94 14.89
C THR A 16 14.83 19.66 15.41
N THR A 17 13.58 19.76 15.86
CA THR A 17 12.64 18.66 15.71
C THR A 17 12.73 18.31 14.24
N ALA A 18 13.52 17.28 13.92
CA ALA A 18 13.38 16.58 12.67
C ALA A 18 11.93 16.13 12.69
N LEU A 19 11.07 16.92 12.03
CA LEU A 19 9.76 16.48 11.60
C LEU A 19 10.08 15.24 10.79
N ALA A 20 9.98 14.08 11.42
CA ALA A 20 9.83 12.83 10.72
C ALA A 20 8.67 13.11 9.77
N ALA A 21 9.00 13.34 8.49
CA ALA A 21 7.98 13.48 7.47
C ALA A 21 7.05 12.28 7.67
N PRO A 22 5.72 12.48 7.72
CA PRO A 22 4.80 11.37 7.90
C PRO A 22 5.20 10.31 6.88
N ALA A 23 5.51 9.10 7.36
CA ALA A 23 5.91 8.01 6.50
C ALA A 23 4.83 7.89 5.43
N LYS A 24 5.16 8.26 4.19
CA LYS A 24 4.21 8.19 3.09
C LYS A 24 3.84 6.72 2.98
N PRO A 25 2.56 6.34 3.12
CA PRO A 25 2.19 4.94 3.10
C PRO A 25 2.67 4.36 1.77
N ASN A 26 3.42 3.26 1.84
CA ASN A 26 3.85 2.60 0.62
C ASN A 26 2.60 2.01 -0.03
N VAL A 27 2.42 2.29 -1.32
CA VAL A 27 1.32 1.78 -2.12
C VAL A 27 1.93 0.81 -3.12
N VAL A 28 1.23 -0.26 -3.50
CA VAL A 28 1.54 -1.00 -4.71
C VAL A 28 0.35 -0.83 -5.63
N ASN A 29 0.59 -0.38 -6.86
CA ASN A 29 -0.43 -0.36 -7.90
C ASN A 29 -0.12 -1.46 -8.90
N PHE A 30 -1.11 -2.27 -9.23
CA PHE A 30 -0.96 -3.36 -10.17
C PHE A 30 -2.15 -3.40 -11.12
N SER A 31 -1.90 -3.91 -12.32
CA SER A 31 -2.93 -4.15 -13.33
C SER A 31 -2.66 -5.46 -14.03
N TYR A 32 -3.73 -6.18 -14.32
CA TYR A 32 -3.74 -7.34 -15.18
C TYR A 32 -4.43 -6.99 -16.50
N THR A 33 -3.87 -7.44 -17.61
CA THR A 33 -4.42 -7.23 -18.95
C THR A 33 -4.49 -8.55 -19.71
N GLY A 34 -5.64 -8.81 -20.34
CA GLY A 34 -5.91 -10.05 -21.07
C GLY A 34 -6.58 -11.11 -20.19
N PHE A 35 -7.81 -11.48 -20.52
CA PHE A 35 -8.61 -12.46 -19.76
C PHE A 35 -9.56 -13.26 -20.64
N TYR A 36 -9.98 -14.42 -20.17
CA TYR A 36 -11.20 -15.05 -20.66
C TYR A 36 -12.42 -14.46 -19.94
N ASP A 37 -13.40 -13.97 -20.69
CA ASP A 37 -14.65 -13.46 -20.14
C ASP A 37 -15.68 -14.59 -20.07
N GLU A 38 -15.91 -15.12 -18.87
CA GLU A 38 -16.77 -16.29 -18.67
C GLU A 38 -18.27 -15.96 -18.82
N LEU A 39 -18.66 -14.70 -18.64
CA LEU A 39 -20.07 -14.30 -18.77
C LEU A 39 -20.43 -14.03 -20.23
N ASN A 40 -19.48 -13.54 -21.04
CA ASN A 40 -19.70 -13.19 -22.44
C ASN A 40 -19.21 -14.29 -23.41
N GLY A 41 -19.59 -15.55 -23.11
CA GLY A 41 -19.33 -16.68 -24.01
C GLY A 41 -17.93 -17.28 -23.93
N GLY A 42 -17.11 -16.90 -22.94
CA GLY A 42 -15.80 -17.52 -22.70
C GLY A 42 -14.72 -17.08 -23.67
N ALA A 43 -14.92 -16.01 -24.44
CA ALA A 43 -13.95 -15.55 -25.42
C ALA A 43 -12.72 -14.91 -24.74
N TRP A 44 -11.55 -15.09 -25.36
CA TRP A 44 -10.35 -14.37 -24.95
C TRP A 44 -10.47 -12.89 -25.34
N ASN A 45 -10.33 -12.01 -24.36
CA ASN A 45 -10.30 -10.57 -24.53
C ASN A 45 -8.92 -10.04 -24.11
N PRO A 46 -8.01 -9.74 -25.06
CA PRO A 46 -6.67 -9.26 -24.76
C PRO A 46 -6.64 -7.84 -24.17
N ASP A 47 -7.70 -7.05 -24.38
CA ASP A 47 -7.76 -5.65 -24.00
C ASP A 47 -8.43 -5.42 -22.64
N LEU A 48 -9.10 -6.45 -22.10
CA LEU A 48 -9.72 -6.35 -20.79
C LEU A 48 -8.64 -6.12 -19.72
N ARG A 49 -8.78 -5.02 -19.00
CA ARG A 49 -7.83 -4.58 -17.98
C ARG A 49 -8.53 -4.45 -16.64
N LEU A 50 -7.98 -5.11 -15.63
CA LEU A 50 -8.42 -5.04 -14.25
C LEU A 50 -7.28 -4.51 -13.38
N GLU A 51 -7.60 -3.56 -12.52
CA GLU A 51 -6.61 -2.85 -11.71
C GLU A 51 -6.87 -3.05 -10.23
N GLY A 52 -5.79 -2.98 -9.45
CA GLY A 52 -5.87 -2.98 -8.01
C GLY A 52 -4.71 -2.25 -7.38
N SER A 53 -4.86 -2.02 -6.09
CA SER A 53 -3.84 -1.42 -5.26
C SER A 53 -3.95 -1.93 -3.83
N PHE A 54 -2.85 -1.88 -3.10
CA PHE A 54 -2.85 -2.07 -1.66
C PHE A 54 -1.81 -1.18 -1.02
N ASN A 55 -2.07 -0.78 0.22
CA ASN A 55 -1.07 -0.14 1.07
C ASN A 55 -0.30 -1.20 1.84
N PHE A 56 0.94 -0.90 2.20
CA PHE A 56 1.70 -1.77 3.08
C PHE A 56 2.70 -1.02 3.96
N ASN A 57 3.08 -1.70 5.05
CA ASN A 57 4.20 -1.35 5.89
C ASN A 57 5.09 -2.58 6.08
N ASN A 58 6.26 -2.59 5.45
CA ASN A 58 7.25 -3.66 5.58
C ASN A 58 7.95 -3.57 6.94
N ALA A 59 7.25 -4.01 7.99
CA ALA A 59 7.68 -3.82 9.37
C ALA A 59 8.91 -4.69 9.72
N ASN A 60 9.06 -5.84 9.06
CA ASN A 60 10.16 -6.78 9.31
C ASN A 60 11.39 -6.54 8.41
N GLY A 61 11.24 -5.80 7.30
CA GLY A 61 12.33 -5.47 6.38
C GLY A 61 12.76 -6.60 5.45
N ASP A 62 11.99 -7.67 5.28
CA ASP A 62 12.38 -8.86 4.49
C ASP A 62 12.10 -8.74 2.98
N ASN A 63 11.43 -7.65 2.57
CA ASN A 63 11.01 -7.36 1.19
C ASN A 63 9.97 -8.35 0.62
N VAL A 64 9.28 -9.08 1.50
CA VAL A 64 8.14 -9.93 1.19
C VAL A 64 6.94 -9.38 1.94
N ILE A 65 6.04 -8.72 1.21
CA ILE A 65 4.86 -8.13 1.82
C ILE A 65 3.81 -9.22 2.00
N THR A 66 3.45 -9.49 3.24
CA THR A 66 2.40 -10.45 3.61
C THR A 66 1.08 -9.75 3.92
N LYS A 67 0.00 -10.53 4.09
CA LYS A 67 -1.32 -10.00 4.47
C LYS A 67 -1.33 -9.23 5.79
N ASN A 68 -0.39 -9.49 6.70
CA ASN A 68 -0.33 -8.80 7.99
C ASN A 68 0.35 -7.43 7.87
N GLU A 69 1.07 -7.19 6.78
CA GLU A 69 1.79 -5.94 6.49
C GLU A 69 1.03 -5.09 5.49
N ALA A 70 0.09 -5.68 4.76
CA ALA A 70 -0.77 -5.00 3.81
C ALA A 70 -2.10 -4.57 4.44
N TYR A 71 -2.69 -3.51 3.88
CA TYR A 71 -4.00 -2.99 4.23
C TYR A 71 -4.61 -2.26 3.03
N ASN A 72 -5.92 -1.98 3.07
CA ASN A 72 -6.63 -1.30 1.98
C ASN A 72 -6.42 -1.95 0.59
N LEU A 73 -6.49 -3.28 0.50
CA LEU A 73 -6.54 -3.96 -0.80
C LEU A 73 -7.81 -3.57 -1.54
N VAL A 74 -7.63 -2.83 -2.64
CA VAL A 74 -8.67 -2.50 -3.61
C VAL A 74 -8.41 -3.27 -4.90
N PHE A 75 -9.43 -3.90 -5.45
CA PHE A 75 -9.38 -4.51 -6.78
C PHE A 75 -10.68 -4.29 -7.52
N ASN A 76 -10.59 -3.84 -8.77
CA ASN A 76 -11.72 -3.43 -9.61
C ASN A 76 -12.68 -2.47 -8.87
N GLY A 77 -12.12 -1.51 -8.12
CA GLY A 77 -12.88 -0.52 -7.36
C GLY A 77 -13.52 -1.02 -6.05
N ARG A 78 -13.21 -2.23 -5.57
CA ARG A 78 -13.77 -2.82 -4.34
C ARG A 78 -12.68 -3.06 -3.30
N ASN A 79 -12.92 -2.66 -2.04
CA ASN A 79 -12.03 -2.91 -0.91
C ASN A 79 -12.35 -4.27 -0.27
N TYR A 80 -11.31 -5.07 0.02
CA TYR A 80 -11.42 -6.43 0.54
C TYR A 80 -10.99 -6.59 2.02
N TYR A 81 -10.50 -5.52 2.66
CA TYR A 81 -10.13 -5.56 4.09
C TYR A 81 -11.33 -5.30 5.00
N HIS A 82 -11.15 -5.54 6.31
CA HIS A 82 -12.17 -5.58 7.37
C HIS A 82 -13.25 -4.48 7.31
N ASP A 83 -12.90 -3.27 6.88
CA ASP A 83 -13.82 -2.13 6.78
C ASP A 83 -14.62 -2.08 5.46
N CYS A 84 -14.54 -3.10 4.61
CA CYS A 84 -15.30 -3.16 3.36
C CYS A 84 -16.81 -2.99 3.59
N ASN A 85 -17.28 -3.39 4.77
CA ASN A 85 -18.69 -3.40 5.14
C ASN A 85 -19.16 -2.09 5.75
N ASN A 86 -18.29 -1.09 5.97
CA ASN A 86 -18.62 0.15 6.67
C ASN A 86 -19.40 -0.11 7.99
N GLY A 87 -19.09 -1.21 8.70
CA GLY A 87 -19.80 -1.62 9.92
C GLY A 87 -21.12 -2.35 9.71
N ASN A 88 -21.46 -2.74 8.48
CA ASN A 88 -22.69 -3.46 8.15
C ASN A 88 -22.56 -4.98 8.41
N ILE A 89 -23.45 -5.53 9.24
CA ILE A 89 -23.45 -6.96 9.61
C ILE A 89 -23.81 -7.90 8.45
N TYR A 90 -24.47 -7.39 7.42
CA TYR A 90 -24.94 -8.18 6.28
C TYR A 90 -23.84 -8.38 5.23
N MET A 91 -22.69 -7.72 5.39
CA MET A 91 -21.55 -7.87 4.48
C MET A 91 -20.30 -8.32 5.23
N ARG A 92 -19.60 -9.28 4.63
CA ARG A 92 -18.37 -9.87 5.11
C ARG A 92 -17.33 -9.81 4.01
N CYS A 93 -16.09 -9.55 4.36
CA CYS A 93 -14.96 -9.66 3.46
C CYS A 93 -13.75 -10.17 4.21
N GLY A 94 -12.76 -10.60 3.44
CA GLY A 94 -11.49 -11.03 3.97
C GLY A 94 -10.44 -11.15 2.88
N VAL A 95 -9.20 -11.03 3.32
CA VAL A 95 -8.01 -11.36 2.54
C VAL A 95 -7.43 -12.62 3.15
N ASP A 96 -7.58 -13.75 2.46
CA ASP A 96 -7.07 -15.04 2.91
C ASP A 96 -5.55 -15.09 2.75
N VAL A 97 -5.09 -14.63 1.58
CA VAL A 97 -3.69 -14.61 1.15
C VAL A 97 -3.41 -13.27 0.48
N LEU A 98 -2.32 -12.64 0.87
CA LEU A 98 -1.68 -11.57 0.12
C LEU A 98 -0.19 -11.73 0.33
N GLU A 99 0.52 -11.96 -0.76
CA GLU A 99 1.97 -12.10 -0.79
C GLU A 99 2.49 -11.35 -2.01
N TYR A 100 3.45 -10.45 -1.78
CA TYR A 100 4.10 -9.70 -2.84
C TYR A 100 5.59 -9.61 -2.60
N SER A 101 6.38 -9.96 -3.60
CA SER A 101 7.80 -9.63 -3.65
C SER A 101 8.22 -9.35 -5.09
N ALA A 102 9.26 -8.55 -5.28
CA ALA A 102 9.77 -8.24 -6.61
C ALA A 102 10.23 -9.49 -7.38
N ALA A 103 10.71 -10.52 -6.67
CA ALA A 103 11.18 -11.77 -7.25
C ALA A 103 10.06 -12.82 -7.42
N GLY A 104 9.13 -12.90 -6.46
CA GLY A 104 8.07 -13.92 -6.43
C GLY A 104 6.76 -13.50 -7.08
N GLY A 105 6.62 -12.24 -7.48
CA GLY A 105 5.40 -11.71 -8.07
C GLY A 105 4.32 -11.42 -7.03
N LEU A 106 3.06 -11.42 -7.48
CA LEU A 106 1.89 -11.04 -6.69
C LEU A 106 0.91 -12.22 -6.59
N ASN A 107 0.59 -12.64 -5.36
CA ASN A 107 -0.38 -13.67 -5.08
C ASN A 107 -1.44 -13.13 -4.09
N ILE A 108 -2.70 -13.12 -4.51
CA ILE A 108 -3.83 -12.62 -3.73
C ILE A 108 -4.98 -13.61 -3.80
N SER A 109 -5.54 -13.94 -2.64
CA SER A 109 -6.85 -14.57 -2.49
C SER A 109 -7.68 -13.74 -1.53
N ALA A 110 -8.79 -13.20 -2.03
CA ALA A 110 -9.68 -12.35 -1.24
C ALA A 110 -11.14 -12.58 -1.64
N TYR A 111 -12.04 -12.27 -0.72
CA TYR A 111 -13.46 -12.40 -0.94
C TYR A 111 -14.25 -11.26 -0.31
N PHE A 112 -15.44 -11.02 -0.83
CA PHE A 112 -16.51 -10.40 -0.08
C PHE A 112 -17.85 -11.01 -0.46
N THR A 113 -18.77 -11.00 0.49
CA THR A 113 -20.13 -11.49 0.30
C THR A 113 -21.04 -10.66 1.18
N GLY A 114 -22.18 -10.27 0.65
CA GLY A 114 -23.22 -9.64 1.41
C GLY A 114 -24.59 -9.97 0.85
N SER A 115 -25.57 -10.10 1.72
CA SER A 115 -26.94 -10.35 1.31
C SER A 115 -27.87 -9.53 2.20
N TYR A 116 -28.58 -8.62 1.54
CA TYR A 116 -29.67 -7.83 2.06
C TYR A 116 -30.99 -8.45 1.54
N PRO A 117 -32.14 -8.07 2.10
CA PRO A 117 -33.44 -8.57 1.63
C PRO A 117 -33.68 -8.36 0.12
N ASP A 118 -33.09 -7.32 -0.44
CA ASP A 118 -33.24 -6.85 -1.81
C ASP A 118 -31.90 -6.77 -2.58
N GLU A 119 -30.75 -6.90 -1.93
CA GLU A 119 -29.45 -6.80 -2.61
C GLU A 119 -28.57 -8.02 -2.35
N THR A 120 -27.82 -8.46 -3.37
CA THR A 120 -26.78 -9.48 -3.20
C THR A 120 -25.47 -8.98 -3.77
N TYR A 121 -24.42 -9.08 -2.95
CA TYR A 121 -23.05 -8.77 -3.29
C TYR A 121 -22.22 -10.04 -3.16
N PHE A 122 -21.46 -10.36 -4.19
CA PHE A 122 -20.50 -11.44 -4.17
C PHE A 122 -19.25 -11.01 -4.91
N GLY A 123 -18.09 -11.30 -4.35
CA GLY A 123 -16.81 -11.03 -4.97
C GLY A 123 -15.79 -12.08 -4.54
N ARG A 124 -15.08 -12.65 -5.49
CA ARG A 124 -13.94 -13.52 -5.24
C ARG A 124 -12.81 -13.15 -6.17
N LEU A 125 -11.65 -12.87 -5.59
CA LEU A 125 -10.42 -12.59 -6.29
C LEU A 125 -9.42 -13.69 -5.95
N LYS A 126 -8.90 -14.37 -6.96
CA LYS A 126 -7.77 -15.29 -6.83
C LYS A 126 -6.84 -15.13 -8.02
N THR A 127 -5.72 -14.45 -7.81
CA THR A 127 -4.74 -14.17 -8.88
C THR A 127 -4.23 -15.45 -9.51
N GLY A 128 -4.13 -15.48 -10.84
CA GLY A 128 -3.72 -16.66 -11.59
C GLY A 128 -4.82 -17.72 -11.76
N ASP A 129 -6.00 -17.50 -11.20
CA ASP A 129 -7.16 -18.40 -11.32
C ASP A 129 -8.34 -17.63 -11.93
N SER A 130 -9.12 -16.93 -11.11
CA SER A 130 -10.31 -16.21 -11.55
C SER A 130 -10.65 -15.01 -10.67
N PHE A 131 -11.46 -14.12 -11.24
CA PHE A 131 -12.07 -13.00 -10.56
C PHE A 131 -13.53 -12.97 -10.95
N ALA A 132 -14.40 -13.04 -9.95
CA ALA A 132 -15.83 -12.88 -10.13
C ALA A 132 -16.33 -11.79 -9.20
N TYR A 133 -17.22 -10.95 -9.72
CA TYR A 133 -17.97 -9.99 -8.95
C TYR A 133 -19.40 -9.91 -9.47
N THR A 134 -20.35 -9.94 -8.54
CA THR A 134 -21.77 -9.79 -8.81
C THR A 134 -22.35 -8.80 -7.82
N TYR A 135 -23.06 -7.82 -8.35
CA TYR A 135 -24.04 -7.02 -7.64
C TYR A 135 -25.38 -7.22 -8.31
N TYR A 136 -26.37 -7.60 -7.52
CA TYR A 136 -27.73 -7.82 -7.99
C TYR A 136 -28.71 -7.12 -7.06
N HIS A 137 -29.64 -6.39 -7.66
CA HIS A 137 -30.82 -5.85 -7.00
C HIS A 137 -32.03 -5.98 -7.96
N PRO A 138 -33.15 -6.59 -7.52
CA PRO A 138 -34.23 -7.04 -8.40
C PRO A 138 -35.00 -5.89 -9.05
N PHE A 139 -34.91 -4.67 -8.50
CA PHE A 139 -35.59 -3.49 -9.01
C PHE A 139 -34.64 -2.44 -9.59
N ASP A 140 -33.33 -2.72 -9.64
CA ASP A 140 -32.32 -1.79 -10.17
C ASP A 140 -31.73 -2.35 -11.48
N PRO A 141 -31.86 -1.63 -12.60
CA PRO A 141 -31.18 -1.98 -13.85
C PRO A 141 -29.65 -1.91 -13.73
N GLY A 142 -29.10 -1.33 -12.67
CA GLY A 142 -27.68 -1.27 -12.35
C GLY A 142 -27.06 -2.58 -11.84
N SER A 143 -27.83 -3.67 -11.77
CA SER A 143 -27.27 -5.01 -11.52
C SER A 143 -26.12 -5.31 -12.50
N SER A 144 -24.97 -5.72 -11.96
CA SER A 144 -23.76 -5.94 -12.75
C SER A 144 -23.10 -7.23 -12.34
N SER A 145 -22.50 -7.92 -13.30
CA SER A 145 -21.69 -9.09 -13.05
C SER A 145 -20.50 -9.12 -13.99
N ILE A 146 -19.37 -9.55 -13.47
CA ILE A 146 -18.15 -9.84 -14.20
C ILE A 146 -17.63 -11.17 -13.68
N SER A 147 -17.27 -12.08 -14.59
CA SER A 147 -16.53 -13.29 -14.25
C SER A 147 -15.46 -13.46 -15.30
N VAL A 148 -14.21 -13.46 -14.86
CA VAL A 148 -13.06 -13.57 -15.73
C VAL A 148 -12.09 -14.60 -15.19
N ARG A 149 -11.36 -15.23 -16.10
CA ARG A 149 -10.34 -16.22 -15.79
C ARG A 149 -9.00 -15.80 -16.34
N TRP A 150 -7.96 -15.94 -15.54
CA TRP A 150 -6.58 -15.73 -15.96
C TRP A 150 -6.20 -16.77 -17.00
N SER A 151 -5.29 -16.41 -17.90
CA SER A 151 -4.59 -17.36 -18.75
C SER A 151 -3.08 -17.14 -18.63
N PRO A 152 -2.25 -18.06 -19.16
CA PRO A 152 -0.81 -17.86 -19.27
C PRO A 152 -0.42 -16.58 -20.04
N ASP A 153 -1.30 -16.07 -20.90
CA ASP A 153 -1.10 -14.84 -21.68
C ASP A 153 -1.52 -13.56 -20.92
N THR A 154 -2.15 -13.70 -19.74
CA THR A 154 -2.53 -12.56 -18.89
C THR A 154 -1.28 -11.86 -18.38
N LYS A 155 -1.14 -10.57 -18.69
CA LYS A 155 0.05 -9.78 -18.34
C LYS A 155 -0.17 -9.01 -17.05
N LEU A 156 0.68 -9.26 -16.06
CA LEU A 156 0.78 -8.47 -14.85
C LEU A 156 1.73 -7.29 -15.07
N THR A 157 1.26 -6.09 -14.79
CA THR A 157 2.09 -4.88 -14.69
C THR A 157 1.99 -4.37 -13.26
N ILE A 158 3.14 -4.15 -12.62
CA ILE A 158 3.22 -3.53 -11.29
C ILE A 158 3.95 -2.21 -11.48
N SER A 159 3.32 -1.11 -11.05
CA SER A 159 3.99 0.19 -11.04
C SER A 159 4.95 0.21 -9.85
N PRO A 160 6.26 0.34 -10.07
CA PRO A 160 7.22 0.30 -8.98
C PRO A 160 6.99 1.50 -8.06
N VAL A 161 6.84 1.23 -6.78
CA VAL A 161 6.91 2.26 -5.74
C VAL A 161 8.33 2.25 -5.20
N LEU A 162 8.99 3.40 -5.37
CA LEU A 162 10.23 3.73 -4.70
C LEU A 162 9.92 3.73 -3.20
N VAL A 163 10.16 2.59 -2.55
CA VAL A 163 10.15 2.52 -1.08
C VAL A 163 11.24 3.48 -0.63
N PRO A 164 10.92 4.60 0.06
CA PRO A 164 11.95 5.47 0.57
C PRO A 164 12.64 4.69 1.68
N VAL A 165 13.75 4.02 1.36
CA VAL A 165 14.64 3.43 2.36
C VAL A 165 15.29 4.61 3.07
N PRO A 166 15.01 4.87 4.36
CA PRO A 166 15.79 5.82 5.11
C PRO A 166 17.16 5.16 5.26
N GLU A 167 18.13 5.60 4.46
CA GLU A 167 19.47 5.05 4.55
C GLU A 167 20.02 5.32 5.97
N PRO A 168 20.26 4.28 6.80
CA PRO A 168 20.72 4.47 8.18
C PRO A 168 22.04 5.25 8.25
N GLU A 169 22.82 5.19 7.17
CA GLU A 169 24.03 5.97 6.95
C GLU A 169 23.81 7.48 6.86
N THR A 170 22.64 7.97 6.43
CA THR A 170 22.35 9.42 6.44
C THR A 170 22.32 9.96 7.86
N TYR A 171 21.70 9.22 8.79
CA TYR A 171 21.69 9.58 10.21
C TYR A 171 23.05 9.38 10.88
N ALA A 172 23.78 8.32 10.51
CA ALA A 172 25.14 8.10 11.01
C ALA A 172 26.08 9.24 10.56
N MET A 173 25.99 9.68 9.32
CA MET A 173 26.79 10.79 8.77
C MET A 173 26.39 12.14 9.36
N LEU A 174 25.09 12.35 9.63
CA LEU A 174 24.63 13.53 10.37
C LEU A 174 25.19 13.55 11.80
N LEU A 175 25.12 12.43 12.52
CA LEU A 175 25.64 12.31 13.89
C LEU A 175 27.17 12.45 13.91
N LEU A 176 27.88 11.85 12.94
CA LEU A 176 29.33 12.02 12.79
C LEU A 176 29.70 13.47 12.47
N GLY A 177 28.94 14.13 11.59
CA GLY A 177 29.11 15.55 11.30
C GLY A 177 28.93 16.43 12.54
N LEU A 178 27.88 16.19 13.32
CA LEU A 178 27.62 16.90 14.57
C LEU A 178 28.70 16.63 15.64
N ALA A 179 29.15 15.37 15.77
CA ALA A 179 30.24 15.01 16.68
C ALA A 179 31.56 15.69 16.30
N GLY A 180 31.87 15.78 15.00
CA GLY A 180 33.04 16.48 14.49
C GLY A 180 33.02 17.99 14.79
N ILE A 181 31.86 18.63 14.64
CA ILE A 181 31.67 20.05 14.97
C ILE A 181 31.84 20.29 16.48
N ALA A 182 31.24 19.43 17.32
CA ALA A 182 31.36 19.53 18.78
C ALA A 182 32.81 19.36 19.25
N TRP A 183 33.57 18.43 18.65
CA TRP A 183 34.99 18.25 18.95
C TRP A 183 35.80 19.49 18.59
N MET A 184 35.63 20.03 17.38
CA MET A 184 36.36 21.22 16.94
C MET A 184 36.07 22.43 17.83
N GLN A 185 34.82 22.60 18.27
CA GLN A 185 34.44 23.69 19.17
C GLN A 185 35.08 23.54 20.55
N ARG A 186 35.23 22.31 21.06
CA ARG A 186 35.90 22.03 22.34
C ARG A 186 37.40 22.33 22.28
N ARG A 187 38.07 22.04 21.15
CA ARG A 187 39.48 22.40 20.93
C ARG A 187 39.72 23.91 20.89
N ARG A 188 38.82 24.68 20.29
CA ARG A 188 38.95 26.15 20.19
C ARG A 188 38.73 26.90 21.51
N ARG A 189 38.15 26.26 22.53
CA ARG A 189 37.98 26.84 23.88
C ARG A 189 39.12 26.48 24.84
N ALA A 190 40.01 25.56 24.46
CA ALA A 190 41.13 25.09 25.28
C ALA A 190 42.47 25.75 24.91
N ILE A 191 42.46 26.67 23.95
CA ILE A 191 43.55 27.57 23.54
C ILE A 191 43.09 28.98 23.90
#